data_AF-A0A8C0JA67-F1
#
_entry.id   AF-A0A8C0JA67-F1
#
_cell.length_a   1.000
_cell.length_b   1.000
_cell.length_c   1.000
_cell.angle_alpha   90.00
_cell.angle_beta   90.00
_cell.angle_gamma   90.00
#
_symmetry.space_group_name_H-M   'P 1'
#
loop_
_entity.id
_entity.type
_entity.pdbx_description
1 polymer ?
#
loop_
_entity_poly.entity_id
_entity_poly.type
_entity_poly.pdbx_seq_one_letter_code
_entity_poly.pdbx_strand_id
1 'polypeptide(L)'
;RQGSRDRVRGGMPIPRLPVPDSVLNMFRDKEEEVTDDSTKHGGRVRSFPHERGNWATYVYLPCEIQEELLELRELLVSRARRYAVSLTAMEEFHISLSQSVVLRYHWINPLVQSLKERVASFYRFFCTASQVKVYTNQHRTRTFVGLEVSCGHSQLLELVSEVDKVMEEFDLPTFYKNPSFHISLAWCVGDLTDKLEGQCLQELQEIVDGFEDSAFLLRFQWDQIRCRSGNKFFSFPLR
;
A
#
# COMPACT_ATOMS: atom_id res chain seq x y z
N ARG A 1 -54.90 -37.01 -57.36
CA ARG A 1 -53.87 -36.38 -58.23
C ARG A 1 -53.17 -35.32 -57.38
N GLN A 2 -52.13 -35.62 -56.61
CA GLN A 2 -50.74 -35.99 -56.95
C GLN A 2 -49.97 -34.86 -57.65
N GLY A 3 -48.89 -34.41 -56.98
CA GLY A 3 -47.74 -33.66 -57.51
C GLY A 3 -47.66 -32.19 -57.07
N SER A 4 -46.59 -31.59 -56.53
CA SER A 4 -45.33 -31.96 -55.84
C SER A 4 -44.47 -30.67 -55.78
N ARG A 5 -43.71 -30.47 -54.69
CA ARG A 5 -42.44 -29.69 -54.58
C ARG A 5 -42.53 -28.13 -54.67
N ASP A 6 -41.77 -27.29 -53.98
CA ASP A 6 -40.51 -27.43 -53.24
C ASP A 6 -40.28 -26.26 -52.22
N ARG A 7 -39.67 -26.62 -51.07
CA ARG A 7 -38.62 -25.98 -50.25
C ARG A 7 -38.47 -24.43 -50.14
N VAL A 8 -38.61 -23.98 -48.88
CA VAL A 8 -37.66 -23.23 -48.02
C VAL A 8 -36.56 -22.38 -48.70
N ARG A 9 -36.54 -21.08 -48.41
CA ARG A 9 -35.29 -20.28 -48.37
C ARG A 9 -35.13 -19.62 -47.00
N GLY A 10 -34.18 -20.14 -46.22
CA GLY A 10 -33.62 -19.47 -45.06
C GLY A 10 -32.77 -18.27 -45.49
N GLY A 11 -32.83 -17.19 -44.73
CA GLY A 11 -31.97 -16.02 -44.93
C GLY A 11 -30.49 -16.38 -44.74
N MET A 12 -29.65 -15.94 -45.67
CA MET A 12 -28.20 -16.13 -45.62
C MET A 12 -27.59 -15.33 -44.45
N PRO A 13 -26.63 -15.89 -43.68
CA PRO A 13 -25.90 -15.14 -42.69
C PRO A 13 -25.04 -14.07 -43.38
N ILE A 14 -25.07 -12.84 -42.85
CA ILE A 14 -24.21 -11.74 -43.33
C ILE A 14 -22.74 -12.17 -43.13
N PRO A 15 -21.88 -12.09 -44.16
CA PRO A 15 -20.46 -12.43 -44.01
C PRO A 15 -19.82 -11.47 -43.03
N ARG A 16 -19.23 -11.98 -41.95
CA ARG A 16 -18.37 -11.18 -41.07
C ARG A 16 -17.16 -10.75 -41.88
N LEU A 17 -16.88 -9.45 -41.90
CA LEU A 17 -15.67 -8.92 -42.52
C LEU A 17 -14.44 -9.52 -41.82
N PRO A 18 -13.44 -10.01 -42.58
CA PRO A 18 -12.20 -10.49 -42.00
C PRO A 18 -11.49 -9.33 -41.29
N VAL A 19 -10.97 -9.61 -40.10
CA VAL A 19 -10.21 -8.62 -39.33
C VAL A 19 -8.94 -8.27 -40.13
N PRO A 20 -8.67 -6.97 -40.40
CA PRO A 20 -7.48 -6.57 -41.15
C PRO A 20 -6.20 -7.03 -40.45
N ASP A 21 -5.18 -7.40 -41.23
CA ASP A 21 -3.88 -7.85 -40.72
C ASP A 21 -3.21 -6.79 -39.82
N SER A 22 -3.50 -5.51 -40.04
CA SER A 22 -3.06 -4.41 -39.18
C SER A 22 -3.62 -4.48 -37.75
N VAL A 23 -4.84 -4.99 -37.57
CA VAL A 23 -5.47 -5.18 -36.25
C VAL A 23 -4.95 -6.47 -35.60
N LEU A 24 -4.74 -7.53 -36.39
CA LEU A 24 -4.15 -8.79 -35.92
C LEU A 24 -2.71 -8.60 -35.43
N ASN A 25 -1.94 -7.73 -36.09
CA ASN A 25 -0.55 -7.45 -35.72
C ASN A 25 -0.40 -6.29 -34.71
N MET A 26 -1.47 -5.57 -34.36
CA MET A 26 -1.41 -4.42 -33.44
C MET A 26 -1.00 -4.79 -32.01
N PHE A 27 -1.17 -6.06 -31.64
CA PHE A 27 -0.93 -6.60 -30.30
C PHE A 27 0.23 -7.61 -30.24
N ARG A 28 0.86 -7.96 -31.36
CA ARG A 28 1.96 -8.95 -31.41
C ARG A 28 3.27 -8.45 -30.78
N ASP A 29 3.49 -7.14 -30.77
CA ASP A 29 4.75 -6.53 -30.33
C ASP A 29 4.68 -5.94 -28.90
N LYS A 30 3.71 -6.35 -28.08
CA LYS A 30 3.44 -5.73 -26.75
C LYS A 30 3.31 -6.72 -25.60
N GLU A 31 3.79 -7.94 -25.76
CA GLU A 31 4.13 -8.81 -24.63
C GLU A 31 5.62 -8.63 -24.32
N GLU A 32 6.04 -7.41 -23.95
CA GLU A 32 7.26 -7.28 -23.17
C GLU A 32 6.93 -7.88 -21.80
N GLU A 33 7.30 -9.15 -21.58
CA GLU A 33 7.38 -9.72 -20.24
C GLU A 33 8.38 -8.88 -19.44
N VAL A 34 7.88 -7.90 -18.69
CA VAL A 34 8.70 -7.12 -17.76
C VAL A 34 9.03 -8.02 -16.58
N THR A 35 10.15 -8.73 -16.66
CA THR A 35 10.71 -9.48 -15.53
C THR A 35 11.09 -8.51 -14.41
N ASP A 36 10.52 -8.71 -13.21
CA ASP A 36 10.77 -7.86 -12.03
C ASP A 36 12.19 -8.06 -11.50
N ASP A 37 13.04 -7.04 -11.67
CA ASP A 37 14.39 -7.02 -11.12
C ASP A 37 14.38 -6.48 -9.69
N SER A 38 14.39 -7.40 -8.72
CA SER A 38 14.35 -7.07 -7.29
C SER A 38 15.51 -6.16 -6.83
N THR A 39 16.65 -6.14 -7.54
CA THR A 39 17.80 -5.29 -7.17
C THR A 39 17.47 -3.80 -7.27
N LYS A 40 16.59 -3.41 -8.21
CA LYS A 40 16.08 -2.02 -8.36
C LYS A 40 15.19 -1.57 -7.21
N HIS A 41 14.83 -2.50 -6.34
CA HIS A 41 13.98 -2.25 -5.17
C HIS A 41 14.67 -2.72 -3.88
N GLY A 42 16.01 -2.80 -3.84
CA GLY A 42 16.74 -3.21 -2.63
C GLY A 42 16.47 -4.65 -2.21
N GLY A 43 16.19 -5.55 -3.17
CA GLY A 43 15.84 -6.96 -2.93
C GLY A 43 14.37 -7.20 -2.60
N ARG A 44 13.52 -6.16 -2.68
CA ARG A 44 12.08 -6.26 -2.46
C ARG A 44 11.41 -7.08 -3.57
N VAL A 45 10.85 -8.23 -3.22
CA VAL A 45 9.98 -9.01 -4.11
C VAL A 45 8.58 -8.41 -4.12
N ARG A 46 8.03 -8.09 -5.30
CA ARG A 46 6.64 -7.60 -5.41
C ARG A 46 5.64 -8.68 -5.03
N SER A 47 4.53 -8.29 -4.42
CA SER A 47 3.44 -9.22 -4.09
C SER A 47 2.70 -9.72 -5.33
N PHE A 48 2.75 -8.98 -6.44
CA PHE A 48 2.14 -9.32 -7.72
C PHE A 48 3.02 -8.86 -8.89
N PRO A 49 3.00 -9.60 -10.03
CA PRO A 49 3.72 -9.21 -11.23
C PRO A 49 3.14 -7.92 -11.85
N HIS A 50 3.96 -7.19 -12.60
CA HIS A 50 3.46 -6.03 -13.34
C HIS A 50 2.69 -6.48 -14.59
N GLU A 51 1.40 -6.19 -14.62
CA GLU A 51 0.58 -6.33 -15.82
C GLU A 51 0.20 -4.95 -16.34
N ARG A 52 0.25 -4.76 -17.66
CA ARG A 52 -0.09 -3.48 -18.27
C ARG A 52 -1.53 -3.09 -17.93
N GLY A 53 -1.68 -1.95 -17.27
CA GLY A 53 -3.00 -1.44 -16.85
C GLY A 53 -3.38 -1.81 -15.41
N ASN A 54 -2.60 -2.64 -14.72
CA ASN A 54 -2.75 -2.97 -13.30
C ASN A 54 -1.74 -2.17 -12.46
N TRP A 55 -2.25 -1.43 -11.48
CA TRP A 55 -1.49 -0.44 -10.72
C TRP A 55 -1.58 -0.73 -9.22
N ALA A 56 -0.41 -0.89 -8.59
CA ALA A 56 -0.28 -1.01 -7.15
C ALA A 56 -0.84 0.24 -6.48
N THR A 57 -1.93 0.10 -5.73
CA THR A 57 -2.66 1.20 -5.11
C THR A 57 -2.75 1.01 -3.61
N TYR A 58 -2.50 2.06 -2.83
CA TYR A 58 -2.69 2.03 -1.38
C TYR A 58 -2.92 3.45 -0.84
N VAL A 59 -3.60 3.51 0.31
CA VAL A 59 -3.99 4.74 1.00
C VAL A 59 -3.27 4.81 2.35
N TYR A 60 -2.78 5.99 2.72
CA TYR A 60 -1.97 6.20 3.91
C TYR A 60 -2.02 7.63 4.41
N LEU A 61 -1.66 7.84 5.68
CA LEU A 61 -1.36 9.15 6.24
C LEU A 61 0.14 9.42 6.07
N PRO A 62 0.54 10.44 5.28
CA PRO A 62 1.96 10.81 5.16
C PRO A 62 2.42 11.48 6.45
N CYS A 63 3.55 11.03 7.00
CA CYS A 63 4.19 11.70 8.13
C CYS A 63 5.24 12.66 7.59
N GLU A 64 5.16 13.92 8.00
CA GLU A 64 6.20 14.89 7.69
C GLU A 64 7.52 14.48 8.37
N ILE A 65 8.61 14.70 7.66
CA ILE A 65 9.94 14.33 8.13
C ILE A 65 10.41 15.44 9.08
N GLN A 66 10.44 15.13 10.37
CA GLN A 66 11.08 15.95 11.39
C GLN A 66 12.53 15.48 11.58
N GLU A 67 13.45 16.40 11.81
CA GLU A 67 14.89 16.11 11.93
C GLU A 67 15.14 15.15 13.11
N GLU A 68 14.44 15.37 14.21
CA GLU A 68 14.52 14.58 15.43
C GLU A 68 14.03 13.14 15.21
N LEU A 69 13.00 12.94 14.36
CA LEU A 69 12.54 11.60 13.99
C LEU A 69 13.59 10.88 13.13
N LEU A 70 14.32 11.60 12.27
CA LEU A 70 15.42 11.02 11.51
C LEU A 70 16.59 10.61 12.42
N GLU A 71 16.92 11.43 13.41
CA GLU A 71 17.95 11.11 14.41
C GLU A 71 17.56 9.87 15.23
N LEU A 72 16.32 9.83 15.72
CA LEU A 72 15.79 8.66 16.43
C LEU A 72 15.84 7.41 15.54
N ARG A 73 15.43 7.53 14.27
CA ARG A 73 15.53 6.43 13.29
C ARG A 73 16.97 5.95 13.15
N GLU A 74 17.94 6.84 12.97
CA GLU A 74 19.34 6.45 12.82
C GLU A 74 19.88 5.73 14.06
N LEU A 75 19.54 6.21 15.25
CA LEU A 75 19.95 5.56 16.50
C LEU A 75 19.35 4.15 16.64
N LEU A 76 18.05 4.01 16.34
CA LEU A 76 17.36 2.71 16.37
C LEU A 76 17.88 1.75 15.30
N VAL A 77 18.10 2.22 14.08
CA VAL A 77 18.63 1.39 12.98
C VAL A 77 20.06 0.94 13.28
N SER A 78 20.91 1.86 13.78
CA SER A 78 22.29 1.54 14.19
C SER A 78 22.30 0.47 15.28
N ARG A 79 21.41 0.57 16.26
CA ARG A 79 21.24 -0.42 17.32
C ARG A 79 20.76 -1.77 16.77
N ALA A 80 19.68 -1.77 15.99
CA ALA A 80 19.07 -2.98 15.47
C ALA A 80 20.00 -3.74 14.50
N ARG A 81 20.89 -3.04 13.79
CA ARG A 81 21.88 -3.65 12.89
C ARG A 81 22.88 -4.58 13.58
N ARG A 82 23.06 -4.46 14.90
CA ARG A 82 23.85 -5.44 15.68
C ARG A 82 23.22 -6.83 15.70
N TYR A 83 21.90 -6.89 15.55
CA TYR A 83 21.10 -8.12 15.53
C TYR A 83 20.71 -8.53 14.10
N ALA A 84 20.42 -7.55 13.24
CA ALA A 84 20.02 -7.74 11.85
C ALA A 84 20.82 -6.80 10.92
N VAL A 85 22.01 -7.24 10.49
CA VAL A 85 22.93 -6.44 9.66
C VAL A 85 22.30 -5.91 8.37
N SER A 86 21.35 -6.65 7.79
CA SER A 86 20.64 -6.30 6.54
C SER A 86 19.52 -5.26 6.72
N LEU A 87 19.33 -4.71 7.92
CA LEU A 87 18.29 -3.72 8.18
C LEU A 87 18.58 -2.40 7.46
N THR A 88 17.59 -1.91 6.72
CA THR A 88 17.64 -0.70 5.90
C THR A 88 16.71 0.35 6.50
N ALA A 89 17.20 1.58 6.64
CA ALA A 89 16.41 2.71 7.14
C ALA A 89 15.27 3.06 6.16
N MET A 90 14.12 3.47 6.68
CA MET A 90 13.04 4.03 5.88
C MET A 90 13.34 5.49 5.51
N GLU A 91 13.07 5.87 4.26
CA GLU A 91 13.22 7.24 3.75
C GLU A 91 11.91 8.04 3.82
N GLU A 92 10.77 7.35 3.79
CA GLU A 92 9.44 7.95 3.87
C GLU A 92 8.64 7.30 5.00
N PHE A 93 8.02 8.13 5.84
CA PHE A 93 7.22 7.70 6.98
C PHE A 93 5.73 7.85 6.68
N HIS A 94 4.95 6.86 7.11
CA HIS A 94 3.51 6.89 6.95
C HIS A 94 2.82 5.90 7.89
N ILE A 95 1.52 6.11 8.10
CA ILE A 95 0.61 5.10 8.65
C ILE A 95 -0.27 4.57 7.51
N SER A 96 -0.27 3.26 7.29
CA SER A 96 -1.14 2.64 6.28
C SER A 96 -2.60 2.66 6.72
N LEU A 97 -3.49 3.02 5.79
CA LEU A 97 -4.96 2.98 5.96
C LEU A 97 -5.62 1.94 5.05
N SER A 98 -4.87 1.35 4.11
CA SER A 98 -5.33 0.25 3.27
C SER A 98 -4.22 -0.79 3.10
N GLN A 99 -4.60 -1.96 2.61
CA GLN A 99 -3.63 -2.89 2.02
C GLN A 99 -3.11 -2.35 0.68
N SER A 100 -2.02 -2.91 0.17
CA SER A 100 -1.61 -2.67 -1.21
C SER A 100 -2.42 -3.56 -2.13
N VAL A 101 -3.25 -2.94 -2.96
CA VAL A 101 -4.21 -3.61 -3.86
C VAL A 101 -3.85 -3.35 -5.30
N VAL A 102 -4.35 -4.20 -6.20
CA VAL A 102 -4.20 -4.01 -7.64
C VAL A 102 -5.43 -3.31 -8.17
N LEU A 103 -5.23 -2.13 -8.77
CA LEU A 103 -6.32 -1.35 -9.37
C LEU A 103 -6.09 -1.17 -10.86
N ARG A 104 -7.14 -1.31 -11.66
CA ARG A 104 -7.04 -1.03 -13.10
C ARG A 104 -6.96 0.47 -13.35
N TYR A 105 -6.17 0.88 -14.34
CA TYR A 105 -5.90 2.28 -14.64
C TYR A 105 -7.17 3.16 -14.76
N HIS A 106 -8.22 2.65 -15.40
CA HIS A 106 -9.48 3.40 -15.58
C HIS A 106 -10.24 3.65 -14.27
N TRP A 107 -10.02 2.85 -13.23
CA TRP A 107 -10.65 3.01 -11.92
C TRP A 107 -9.90 3.95 -10.98
N ILE A 108 -8.67 4.36 -11.32
CA ILE A 108 -7.86 5.25 -10.46
C ILE A 108 -8.59 6.56 -10.16
N ASN A 109 -9.06 7.26 -11.19
CA ASN A 109 -9.72 8.56 -11.01
C ASN A 109 -11.07 8.44 -10.25
N PRO A 110 -11.96 7.49 -10.59
CA PRO A 110 -13.18 7.26 -9.79
C PRO A 110 -12.88 6.94 -8.32
N LEU A 111 -11.90 6.08 -8.02
CA LEU A 111 -11.54 5.73 -6.65
C LEU A 111 -11.00 6.93 -5.87
N VAL A 112 -10.12 7.72 -6.50
CA VAL A 112 -9.58 8.96 -5.94
C VAL A 112 -10.71 9.96 -5.64
N GLN A 113 -11.72 10.05 -6.50
CA GLN A 113 -12.87 10.93 -6.28
C GLN A 113 -13.74 10.45 -5.11
N SER A 114 -14.04 9.14 -5.02
CA SER A 114 -14.78 8.56 -3.89
C SER A 114 -14.04 8.76 -2.57
N LEU A 115 -12.72 8.50 -2.54
CA LEU A 115 -11.87 8.80 -1.37
C LEU A 115 -11.98 10.27 -0.97
N LYS A 116 -11.83 11.20 -1.92
CA LYS A 116 -11.90 12.64 -1.66
C LYS A 116 -13.22 13.04 -1.01
N GLU A 117 -14.34 12.53 -1.51
CA GLU A 117 -15.68 12.85 -1.01
C GLU A 117 -15.91 12.34 0.41
N ARG A 118 -15.51 11.10 0.70
CA ARG A 118 -15.69 10.49 2.03
C ARG A 118 -14.81 11.12 3.10
N VAL A 119 -13.56 11.46 2.77
CA VAL A 119 -12.61 11.98 3.76
C VAL A 119 -12.74 13.49 3.98
N ALA A 120 -13.47 14.21 3.12
CA ALA A 120 -13.60 15.67 3.20
C ALA A 120 -14.22 16.19 4.50
N SER A 121 -15.06 15.39 5.17
CA SER A 121 -15.66 15.75 6.47
C SER A 121 -14.81 15.34 7.66
N PHE A 122 -13.72 14.59 7.45
CA PHE A 122 -12.90 14.08 8.52
C PHE A 122 -11.96 15.16 9.04
N TYR A 123 -12.00 15.43 10.34
CA TYR A 123 -11.21 16.49 10.96
C TYR A 123 -9.77 16.06 11.17
N ARG A 124 -8.87 17.04 11.18
CA ARG A 124 -7.49 16.87 11.63
C ARG A 124 -7.47 16.34 13.06
N PHE A 125 -6.54 15.43 13.34
CA PHE A 125 -6.38 14.83 14.65
C PHE A 125 -4.91 14.57 14.95
N PHE A 126 -4.63 14.25 16.20
CA PHE A 126 -3.28 13.89 16.65
C PHE A 126 -3.22 12.41 17.00
N CYS A 127 -2.07 11.79 16.73
CA CYS A 127 -1.70 10.49 17.27
C CYS A 127 -0.40 10.59 18.05
N THR A 128 -0.20 9.65 18.96
CA THR A 128 1.11 9.40 19.56
C THR A 128 1.56 8.00 19.17
N ALA A 129 2.82 7.83 18.76
CA ALA A 129 3.38 6.53 18.42
C ALA A 129 4.74 6.33 19.10
N SER A 130 4.76 5.52 20.16
CA SER A 130 5.93 5.41 21.06
C SER A 130 6.35 3.98 21.38
N GLN A 131 5.52 2.99 21.07
CA GLN A 131 5.84 1.60 21.36
C GLN A 131 6.59 0.99 20.19
N VAL A 132 7.84 0.58 20.38
CA VAL A 132 8.60 -0.13 19.35
C VAL A 132 8.00 -1.52 19.18
N LYS A 133 7.79 -1.93 17.93
CA LYS A 133 7.27 -3.25 17.59
C LYS A 133 7.87 -3.76 16.29
N VAL A 134 7.99 -5.07 16.19
CA VAL A 134 8.42 -5.77 14.99
C VAL A 134 7.18 -6.23 14.21
N TYR A 135 7.18 -5.98 12.91
CA TYR A 135 6.10 -6.36 12.01
C TYR A 135 6.65 -7.20 10.87
N THR A 136 5.83 -8.10 10.34
CA THR A 136 6.09 -8.75 9.06
C THR A 136 4.97 -8.43 8.09
N ASN A 137 5.29 -8.40 6.80
CA ASN A 137 4.21 -8.46 5.81
C ASN A 137 3.48 -9.82 5.88
N GLN A 138 2.29 -9.90 5.27
CA GLN A 138 1.45 -11.11 5.32
C GLN A 138 2.16 -12.40 4.88
N HIS A 139 3.09 -12.30 3.93
CA HIS A 139 3.85 -13.44 3.40
C HIS A 139 5.18 -13.68 4.12
N ARG A 140 5.50 -12.92 5.18
CA ARG A 140 6.77 -13.00 5.94
C ARG A 140 8.01 -12.93 5.05
N THR A 141 7.90 -12.22 3.92
CA THR A 141 9.03 -11.94 3.03
C THR A 141 9.76 -10.67 3.40
N ARG A 142 9.24 -9.90 4.36
CA ARG A 142 9.85 -8.69 4.90
C ARG A 142 9.52 -8.51 6.37
N THR A 143 10.50 -7.98 7.09
CA THR A 143 10.37 -7.59 8.49
C THR A 143 10.59 -6.08 8.60
N PHE A 144 9.81 -5.43 9.45
CA PHE A 144 9.84 -4.00 9.72
C PHE A 144 9.99 -3.76 11.20
N VAL A 145 10.74 -2.71 11.56
CA VAL A 145 10.74 -2.13 12.91
C VAL A 145 9.98 -0.82 12.81
N GLY A 146 8.98 -0.63 13.67
CA GLY A 146 8.16 0.57 13.65
C GLY A 146 7.67 0.98 15.03
N LEU A 147 7.11 2.19 15.09
CA LEU A 147 6.47 2.76 16.27
C LEU A 147 4.96 2.55 16.16
N GLU A 148 4.39 1.75 17.05
CA GLU A 148 2.95 1.51 17.18
C GLU A 148 2.26 2.73 17.78
N VAL A 149 1.10 3.07 17.21
CA VAL A 149 0.23 4.14 17.70
C VAL A 149 -0.39 3.74 19.03
N SER A 150 -0.11 4.51 20.08
CA SER A 150 -0.66 4.35 21.43
C SER A 150 -1.86 5.26 21.71
N CYS A 151 -1.92 6.44 21.08
CA CYS A 151 -3.03 7.40 21.20
C CYS A 151 -3.56 7.82 19.82
N GLY A 152 -4.87 8.02 19.70
CA GLY A 152 -5.54 8.36 18.43
C GLY A 152 -5.97 7.14 17.60
N HIS A 153 -5.91 5.94 18.17
CA HIS A 153 -6.31 4.69 17.50
C HIS A 153 -7.78 4.69 17.06
N SER A 154 -8.70 5.24 17.86
CA SER A 154 -10.11 5.34 17.51
C SER A 154 -10.36 6.17 16.24
N GLN A 155 -9.67 7.31 16.11
CA GLN A 155 -9.77 8.17 14.93
C GLN A 155 -9.21 7.46 13.69
N LEU A 156 -8.13 6.70 13.84
CA LEU A 156 -7.58 5.89 12.75
C LEU A 156 -8.56 4.79 12.32
N LEU A 157 -9.24 4.13 13.26
CA LEU A 157 -10.28 3.13 12.94
C LEU A 157 -11.47 3.75 12.20
N GLU A 158 -11.95 4.91 12.67
CA GLU A 158 -13.01 5.65 11.99
C GLU A 158 -12.59 6.04 10.56
N LEU A 159 -11.34 6.47 10.40
CA LEU A 159 -10.83 6.85 9.09
C LEU A 159 -10.66 5.64 8.16
N VAL A 160 -10.13 4.52 8.68
CA VAL A 160 -10.08 3.25 7.95
C VAL A 160 -11.47 2.80 7.55
N SER A 161 -12.48 2.96 8.40
CA SER A 161 -13.86 2.61 8.05
C SER A 161 -14.36 3.39 6.83
N GLU A 162 -14.02 4.67 6.70
CA GLU A 162 -14.35 5.44 5.48
C GLU A 162 -13.55 5.00 4.26
N VAL A 163 -12.27 4.64 4.43
CA VAL A 163 -11.44 4.10 3.35
C VAL A 163 -11.95 2.73 2.89
N ASP A 164 -12.33 1.86 3.83
CA ASP A 164 -12.84 0.51 3.58
C ASP A 164 -14.15 0.54 2.80
N LYS A 165 -15.04 1.50 3.07
CA LYS A 165 -16.24 1.71 2.24
C LYS A 165 -15.88 1.99 0.78
N VAL A 166 -14.82 2.76 0.51
CA VAL A 166 -14.33 2.95 -0.87
C VAL A 166 -13.70 1.67 -1.41
N MET A 167 -12.94 0.93 -0.61
CA MET A 167 -12.37 -0.34 -1.07
C MET A 167 -13.47 -1.31 -1.50
N GLU A 168 -14.54 -1.43 -0.72
CA GLU A 168 -15.71 -2.26 -1.02
C GLU A 168 -16.46 -1.81 -2.29
N GLU A 169 -16.63 -0.50 -2.50
CA GLU A 169 -17.25 0.05 -3.73
C GLU A 169 -16.55 -0.38 -5.03
N PHE A 170 -15.26 -0.73 -4.94
CA PHE A 170 -14.40 -1.11 -6.06
C PHE A 170 -14.04 -2.61 -6.05
N ASP A 171 -14.72 -3.42 -5.24
CA ASP A 171 -14.44 -4.85 -5.04
C ASP A 171 -12.98 -5.14 -4.62
N LEU A 172 -12.39 -4.24 -3.81
CA LEU A 172 -11.03 -4.35 -3.27
C LEU A 172 -11.07 -4.85 -1.82
N PRO A 173 -10.02 -5.54 -1.34
CA PRO A 173 -9.97 -5.98 0.05
C PRO A 173 -9.91 -4.79 1.01
N THR A 174 -10.69 -4.87 2.08
CA THR A 174 -10.67 -3.96 3.22
C THR A 174 -9.39 -4.11 4.05
N PHE A 175 -9.22 -3.25 5.05
CA PHE A 175 -8.06 -3.28 5.92
C PHE A 175 -8.00 -4.53 6.82
N TYR A 176 -6.88 -4.70 7.53
CA TYR A 176 -6.67 -5.87 8.37
C TYR A 176 -7.69 -5.93 9.52
N LYS A 177 -8.24 -7.12 9.80
CA LYS A 177 -9.28 -7.32 10.85
C LYS A 177 -8.87 -6.83 12.23
N ASN A 178 -7.60 -7.03 12.60
CA ASN A 178 -7.01 -6.55 13.85
C ASN A 178 -5.91 -5.55 13.50
N PRO A 179 -6.26 -4.29 13.20
CA PRO A 179 -5.29 -3.32 12.70
C PRO A 179 -4.33 -2.91 13.81
N SER A 180 -3.04 -2.90 13.49
CA SER A 180 -1.99 -2.30 14.30
C SER A 180 -1.38 -1.16 13.49
N PHE A 181 -1.79 0.05 13.80
CA PHE A 181 -1.31 1.25 13.13
C PHE A 181 0.09 1.58 13.63
N HIS A 182 1.00 1.82 12.71
CA HIS A 182 2.39 2.07 13.05
C HIS A 182 3.09 2.89 11.97
N ILE A 183 4.17 3.55 12.39
CA ILE A 183 5.13 4.22 11.51
C ILE A 183 6.33 3.31 11.36
N SER A 184 6.58 2.79 10.16
CA SER A 184 7.77 1.98 9.89
C SER A 184 9.02 2.86 9.85
N LEU A 185 10.03 2.51 10.64
CA LEU A 185 11.32 3.22 10.72
C LEU A 185 12.42 2.51 9.93
N ALA A 186 12.34 1.18 9.85
CA ALA A 186 13.34 0.35 9.19
C ALA A 186 12.72 -0.94 8.65
N TRP A 187 13.37 -1.56 7.68
CA TRP A 187 12.92 -2.81 7.08
C TRP A 187 14.07 -3.69 6.58
N CYS A 188 13.81 -4.98 6.40
CA CYS A 188 14.71 -5.93 5.74
C CYS A 188 13.94 -7.01 4.97
N VAL A 189 14.65 -7.71 4.08
CA VAL A 189 14.12 -8.88 3.37
C VAL A 189 14.17 -10.11 4.28
N GLY A 190 13.13 -10.94 4.19
CA GLY A 190 12.96 -12.15 4.99
C GLY A 190 12.29 -11.88 6.33
N ASP A 191 12.13 -12.95 7.09
CA ASP A 191 11.61 -12.94 8.45
C ASP A 191 12.75 -12.97 9.46
N LEU A 192 12.99 -11.84 10.13
CA LEU A 192 13.99 -11.69 11.17
C LEU A 192 13.34 -11.38 12.52
N THR A 193 12.05 -11.70 12.68
CA THR A 193 11.30 -11.44 13.92
C THR A 193 12.02 -12.02 15.13
N ASP A 194 12.47 -13.28 15.06
CA ASP A 194 13.18 -13.96 16.16
C ASP A 194 14.48 -13.26 16.58
N LYS A 195 15.14 -12.51 15.67
CA LYS A 195 16.37 -11.78 15.96
C LYS A 195 16.12 -10.38 16.51
N LEU A 196 15.01 -9.77 16.11
CA LEU A 196 14.65 -8.39 16.43
C LEU A 196 13.75 -8.28 17.66
N GLU A 197 13.03 -9.35 18.01
CA GLU A 197 12.29 -9.47 19.26
C GLU A 197 13.23 -9.72 20.46
N GLY A 198 12.66 -9.81 21.66
CA GLY A 198 13.41 -10.05 22.89
C GLY A 198 14.33 -8.89 23.26
N GLN A 199 15.62 -9.18 23.44
CA GLN A 199 16.61 -8.20 23.91
C GLN A 199 16.77 -7.01 22.94
N CYS A 200 16.76 -7.25 21.63
CA CYS A 200 16.87 -6.17 20.65
C CYS A 200 15.69 -5.20 20.82
N LEU A 201 14.46 -5.70 20.88
CA LEU A 201 13.27 -4.88 21.06
C LEU A 201 13.30 -4.06 22.35
N GLN A 202 13.77 -4.64 23.45
CA GLN A 202 13.93 -3.94 24.73
C GLN A 202 14.95 -2.80 24.62
N GLU A 203 16.13 -3.05 24.04
CA GLU A 203 17.15 -2.01 23.84
C GLU A 203 16.65 -0.88 22.92
N LEU A 204 15.80 -1.20 21.94
CA LEU A 204 15.17 -0.20 21.07
C LEU A 204 14.13 0.63 21.82
N GLN A 205 13.32 -0.01 22.68
CA GLN A 205 12.35 0.71 23.51
C GLN A 205 13.04 1.65 24.50
N GLU A 206 14.13 1.21 25.14
CA GLU A 206 14.94 2.06 26.04
C GLU A 206 15.48 3.31 25.34
N ILE A 207 15.86 3.19 24.06
CA ILE A 207 16.28 4.33 23.23
C ILE A 207 15.12 5.32 23.02
N VAL A 208 13.92 4.83 22.72
CA VAL A 208 12.74 5.68 22.51
C VAL A 208 12.34 6.37 23.82
N ASP A 209 12.33 5.62 24.92
CA ASP A 209 11.94 6.14 26.25
C ASP A 209 12.95 7.17 26.78
N GLY A 210 14.24 6.98 26.47
CA GLY A 210 15.32 7.90 26.84
C GLY A 210 15.55 9.06 25.88
N PHE A 211 14.82 9.13 24.76
CA PHE A 211 14.95 10.23 23.80
C PHE A 211 14.32 11.51 24.39
N GLU A 212 15.11 12.57 24.53
CA GLU A 212 14.64 13.86 25.06
C GLU A 212 13.42 14.36 24.27
N ASP A 213 12.43 14.93 24.96
CA ASP A 213 11.17 15.42 24.38
C ASP A 213 10.34 14.39 23.58
N SER A 214 10.53 13.07 23.83
CA SER A 214 9.78 11.98 23.18
C SER A 214 8.25 12.19 23.18
N ALA A 215 7.68 12.79 24.23
CA ALA A 215 6.25 13.08 24.30
C ALA A 215 5.76 14.08 23.23
N PHE A 216 6.60 15.03 22.82
CA PHE A 216 6.28 15.99 21.76
C PHE A 216 6.68 15.46 20.39
N LEU A 217 7.88 14.87 20.27
CA LEU A 217 8.42 14.36 19.01
C LEU A 217 7.62 13.18 18.44
N LEU A 218 7.02 12.38 19.30
CA LEU A 218 6.22 11.23 18.89
C LEU A 218 4.74 11.59 18.76
N ARG A 219 4.39 12.88 18.82
CA ARG A 219 3.05 13.38 18.59
C ARG A 219 2.92 13.90 17.16
N PHE A 220 2.17 13.16 16.36
CA PHE A 220 1.96 13.45 14.95
C PHE A 220 0.62 14.13 14.76
N GLN A 221 0.59 15.26 14.06
CA GLN A 221 -0.63 15.87 13.57
C GLN A 221 -0.91 15.41 12.14
N TRP A 222 -2.10 14.87 11.91
CA TRP A 222 -2.50 14.42 10.58
C TRP A 222 -3.37 15.48 9.91
N ASP A 223 -2.90 15.99 8.77
CA ASP A 223 -3.54 17.07 8.04
C ASP A 223 -4.09 16.67 6.67
N GLN A 224 -3.70 15.49 6.18
CA GLN A 224 -4.08 14.98 4.88
C GLN A 224 -3.97 13.45 4.83
N ILE A 225 -4.68 12.86 3.88
CA ILE A 225 -4.54 11.48 3.46
C ILE A 225 -3.91 11.47 2.07
N ARG A 226 -3.12 10.45 1.75
CA ARG A 226 -2.55 10.26 0.42
C ARG A 226 -2.92 8.89 -0.14
N CYS A 227 -3.29 8.86 -1.42
CA CYS A 227 -3.40 7.64 -2.20
C CYS A 227 -2.24 7.62 -3.21
N ARG A 228 -1.48 6.52 -3.23
CA ARG A 228 -0.50 6.25 -4.28
C ARG A 228 -1.05 5.15 -5.17
N SER A 229 -1.05 5.38 -6.47
CA SER A 229 -1.34 4.37 -7.48
C SER A 229 -0.20 4.33 -8.48
N GLY A 230 0.62 3.28 -8.45
CA GLY A 230 1.87 3.17 -9.21
C GLY A 230 2.82 4.34 -8.94
N ASN A 231 3.05 5.18 -9.96
CA ASN A 231 3.86 6.40 -9.87
C ASN A 231 3.03 7.69 -9.67
N LYS A 232 1.71 7.58 -9.52
CA LYS A 232 0.81 8.72 -9.28
C LYS A 232 0.55 8.89 -7.78
N PHE A 233 0.47 10.13 -7.34
CA PHE A 233 0.21 10.51 -5.96
C PHE A 233 -0.98 11.48 -5.91
N PHE A 234 -1.91 11.24 -5.00
CA PHE A 234 -3.11 12.05 -4.80
C PHE A 234 -3.23 12.38 -3.32
N SER A 235 -3.32 13.67 -2.97
CA SER A 235 -3.48 14.13 -1.58
C SER A 235 -4.89 14.67 -1.35
N PHE A 236 -5.44 14.40 -0.16
CA PHE A 236 -6.76 14.82 0.29
C PHE A 236 -6.61 15.50 1.65
N PRO A 237 -6.80 16.82 1.78
CA PRO A 237 -6.68 17.50 3.06
C PRO A 237 -7.82 17.11 4.01
N LEU A 238 -7.49 16.95 5.27
CA LEU A 238 -8.42 16.83 6.39
C LEU A 238 -8.87 18.23 6.86
N ARG A 239 -10.09 18.29 7.39
CA ARG A 239 -10.75 19.53 7.81
C ARG A 239 -10.17 20.14 9.08
#